data_AF-A0A392MR25-F1
#
_entry.id   AF-A0A392MR25-F1
#
_cell.length_a   1.000
_cell.length_b   1.000
_cell.length_c   1.000
_cell.angle_alpha   90.00
_cell.angle_beta   90.00
_cell.angle_gamma   90.00
#
_symmetry.space_group_name_H-M   'P 1'
#
loop_
_entity.id
_entity.type
_entity.pdbx_description
1 polymer ?
#
loop_
_entity_poly.entity_id
_entity_poly.type
_entity_poly.pdbx_seq_one_letter_code
_entity_poly.pdbx_strand_id
1 'polypeptide(L)'
;MKQEVYEQQKELILLAERLVLATLGFNLNVNHPYKPLVEAIKKFKVAQNALAQVAWNFVNDGLRTSLCLQFKPHHIAAGAIFLAAKFLKVKLPSDGEKVWWQEFDVTPRQLE
;
A
#
# COMPACT_ATOMS: atom_id res chain seq x y z
N MET A 1 -26.23 -21.64 27.47
CA MET A 1 -25.42 -22.03 26.30
C MET A 1 -25.26 -20.91 25.26
N LYS A 2 -26.21 -20.56 24.37
CA LYS A 2 -25.95 -19.52 23.34
C LYS A 2 -25.59 -18.13 23.91
N GLN A 3 -26.31 -17.67 24.93
CA GLN A 3 -26.02 -16.39 25.59
C GLN A 3 -24.66 -16.38 26.28
N GLU A 4 -24.30 -17.49 26.93
CA GLU A 4 -23.06 -17.63 27.68
C GLU A 4 -21.83 -17.64 26.76
N VAL A 5 -21.91 -18.34 25.62
CA VAL A 5 -20.88 -18.29 24.58
C VAL A 5 -20.74 -16.88 24.01
N TYR A 6 -21.86 -16.17 23.82
CA TYR A 6 -21.84 -14.80 23.35
C TYR A 6 -21.14 -13.85 24.34
N GLU A 7 -21.46 -13.92 25.64
CA GLU A 7 -20.80 -13.09 26.65
C GLU A 7 -19.30 -13.39 26.74
N GLN A 8 -18.90 -14.66 26.66
CA GLN A 8 -17.48 -15.03 26.64
C GLN A 8 -16.73 -14.46 25.43
N GLN A 9 -17.33 -14.52 24.24
CA GLN A 9 -16.73 -13.95 23.02
C GLN A 9 -16.62 -12.43 23.10
N LYS A 10 -17.64 -11.77 23.65
CA LYS A 10 -17.63 -10.31 23.86
C LYS A 10 -16.49 -9.89 24.77
N GLU A 11 -16.32 -10.55 25.92
CA GLU A 11 -15.21 -10.26 26.83
C GLU A 11 -13.84 -10.49 26.15
N LEU A 12 -13.71 -11.57 25.37
CA LEU A 12 -12.48 -11.85 24.62
C LEU A 12 -12.16 -10.75 23.60
N ILE A 13 -13.15 -10.26 22.85
CA ILE A 13 -12.97 -9.17 21.88
C ILE A 13 -12.54 -7.88 22.58
N LEU A 14 -13.18 -7.53 23.70
CA LEU A 14 -12.83 -6.33 24.47
C LEU A 14 -11.41 -6.40 25.05
N LEU A 15 -11.00 -7.57 25.53
CA LEU A 15 -9.64 -7.81 26.01
C LEU A 15 -8.62 -7.71 24.86
N ALA A 16 -8.90 -8.34 23.72
CA ALA A 16 -8.04 -8.29 22.55
C ALA A 16 -7.91 -6.87 21.98
N GLU A 17 -9.02 -6.13 21.90
CA GLU A 17 -9.01 -4.73 21.46
C GLU A 17 -8.09 -3.88 22.34
N ARG A 18 -8.24 -3.96 23.68
CA ARG A 18 -7.37 -3.23 24.62
C ARG A 18 -5.90 -3.60 24.44
N LEU A 19 -5.61 -4.88 24.23
CA LEU A 19 -4.24 -5.35 24.01
C LEU A 19 -3.65 -4.77 22.72
N VAL A 20 -4.42 -4.76 21.62
CA VAL A 20 -3.99 -4.17 20.35
C VAL A 20 -3.77 -2.66 20.49
N LEU A 21 -4.70 -1.93 21.10
CA LEU A 21 -4.59 -0.48 21.33
C LEU A 21 -3.34 -0.11 22.13
N ALA A 22 -3.09 -0.84 23.23
CA ALA A 22 -1.91 -0.62 24.07
C ALA A 22 -0.61 -0.97 23.33
N THR A 23 -0.60 -2.08 22.57
CA THR A 23 0.57 -2.51 21.79
C THR A 23 0.95 -1.51 20.70
N LEU A 24 -0.04 -0.91 20.04
CA LEU A 24 0.16 0.14 19.05
C LEU A 24 0.51 1.51 19.68
N GLY A 25 0.55 1.61 21.01
CA GLY A 25 0.75 2.88 21.71
C GLY A 25 -0.31 3.91 21.38
N PHE A 26 -1.54 3.46 21.10
CA PHE A 26 -2.66 4.29 20.61
C PHE A 26 -2.37 5.05 19.30
N ASN A 27 -1.33 4.65 18.55
CA ASN A 27 -1.08 5.19 17.23
C ASN A 27 -1.94 4.47 16.18
N LEU A 28 -3.11 5.05 15.90
CA LEU A 28 -4.08 4.51 14.95
C LEU A 28 -3.96 5.17 13.55
N ASN A 29 -3.03 6.12 13.38
CA ASN A 29 -2.85 6.86 12.14
C ASN A 29 -1.95 6.07 11.18
N VAL A 30 -2.57 5.24 10.34
CA VAL A 30 -1.85 4.44 9.34
C VAL A 30 -1.87 5.14 7.99
N ASN A 31 -0.68 5.45 7.47
CA ASN A 31 -0.52 5.96 6.11
C ASN A 31 -0.53 4.79 5.12
N HIS A 32 -1.41 4.86 4.11
CA HIS A 32 -1.54 3.80 3.11
C HIS A 32 -0.93 4.19 1.75
N PRO A 33 -0.41 3.20 0.99
CA PRO A 33 0.18 3.43 -0.34
C PRO A 33 -0.83 3.89 -1.40
N TYR A 34 -2.14 3.75 -1.18
CA TYR A 34 -3.16 4.14 -2.15
C TYR A 34 -3.15 5.62 -2.52
N LYS A 35 -2.89 6.51 -1.55
CA LYS A 35 -2.85 7.95 -1.80
C LYS A 35 -1.71 8.34 -2.75
N PRO A 36 -0.43 8.02 -2.47
CA PRO A 36 0.66 8.32 -3.39
C PRO A 36 0.51 7.57 -4.73
N LEU A 37 -0.08 6.37 -4.73
CA LEU A 37 -0.39 5.62 -5.95
C LEU A 37 -1.31 6.42 -6.90
N VAL A 38 -2.46 6.88 -6.39
CA VAL A 38 -3.45 7.62 -7.20
C VAL A 38 -2.88 8.96 -7.69
N GLU A 39 -2.13 9.65 -6.85
CA GLU A 39 -1.48 10.92 -7.21
C GLU A 39 -0.50 10.74 -8.39
N ALA A 40 0.30 9.68 -8.37
CA ALA A 40 1.26 9.38 -9.44
C ALA A 40 0.59 8.93 -10.75
N ILE A 41 -0.41 8.05 -10.70
CA ILE A 41 -1.15 7.61 -11.89
C ILE A 41 -1.80 8.80 -12.61
N LYS A 42 -2.38 9.75 -11.86
CA LYS A 42 -2.95 10.98 -12.41
C LYS A 42 -1.92 11.81 -13.16
N LYS A 43 -0.68 11.88 -12.64
CA LYS A 43 0.44 12.61 -13.27
C LYS A 43 0.97 11.92 -14.52
N PHE A 44 1.08 10.59 -14.51
CA PHE A 44 1.74 9.86 -15.61
C PHE A 44 0.97 9.85 -16.92
N LYS A 45 -0.36 10.05 -16.93
CA LYS A 45 -1.22 10.09 -18.14
C LYS A 45 -1.08 8.88 -19.09
N VAL A 46 -0.40 7.81 -18.69
CA VAL A 46 -0.16 6.59 -19.48
C VAL A 46 -1.08 5.48 -18.99
N ALA A 47 -1.81 4.86 -19.93
CA ALA A 47 -2.63 3.67 -19.70
C ALA A 47 -3.45 3.71 -18.38
N GLN A 48 -3.98 4.89 -18.03
CA GLN A 48 -4.36 5.24 -16.65
C GLN A 48 -5.27 4.19 -15.99
N ASN A 49 -6.28 3.69 -16.72
CA ASN A 49 -7.24 2.74 -16.17
C ASN A 49 -6.63 1.36 -15.91
N ALA A 50 -5.90 0.80 -16.88
CA ALA A 50 -5.28 -0.52 -16.75
C ALA A 50 -4.12 -0.50 -15.76
N LEU A 51 -3.25 0.52 -15.85
CA LEU A 51 -2.13 0.69 -14.93
C LEU A 51 -2.61 0.91 -13.49
N ALA A 52 -3.66 1.72 -13.29
CA ALA A 52 -4.25 1.93 -11.97
C ALA A 52 -4.77 0.62 -11.38
N GLN A 53 -5.55 -0.13 -12.15
CA GLN A 53 -6.17 -1.35 -11.68
C GLN A 53 -5.12 -2.39 -11.27
N VAL A 54 -4.11 -2.60 -12.13
CA VAL A 54 -3.04 -3.57 -11.85
C VAL A 54 -2.17 -3.12 -10.67
N ALA A 55 -1.78 -1.85 -10.61
CA ALA A 55 -0.96 -1.34 -9.50
C ALA A 55 -1.74 -1.37 -8.17
N TRP A 56 -3.04 -1.09 -8.20
CA TRP A 56 -3.92 -1.22 -7.03
C TRP A 56 -3.99 -2.67 -6.52
N ASN A 57 -4.09 -3.64 -7.44
CA ASN A 57 -4.06 -5.05 -7.08
C ASN A 57 -2.73 -5.45 -6.42
N PHE A 58 -1.60 -4.99 -6.96
CA PHE A 58 -0.29 -5.23 -6.34
C PHE A 58 -0.19 -4.62 -4.94
N VAL A 59 -0.76 -3.43 -4.72
CA VAL A 59 -0.85 -2.85 -3.37
C VAL A 59 -1.69 -3.73 -2.44
N ASN A 60 -2.86 -4.19 -2.88
CA ASN A 60 -3.74 -5.06 -2.08
C ASN A 60 -3.02 -6.36 -1.69
N ASP A 61 -2.29 -6.98 -2.62
CA ASP A 61 -1.52 -8.18 -2.35
C ASP A 61 -0.35 -7.88 -1.40
N GLY A 62 0.29 -6.72 -1.56
CA GLY A 62 1.35 -6.25 -0.66
C GLY A 62 0.90 -6.09 0.80
N LEU A 63 -0.38 -5.73 1.05
CA LEU A 63 -0.93 -5.63 2.41
C LEU A 63 -1.05 -6.99 3.12
N ARG A 64 -1.00 -8.11 2.38
CA ARG A 64 -0.95 -9.46 2.96
C ARG A 64 0.48 -9.91 3.33
N THR A 65 1.46 -9.04 3.13
CA THR A 65 2.87 -9.27 3.43
C THR A 65 3.37 -8.29 4.50
N SER A 66 4.64 -8.40 4.90
CA SER A 66 5.27 -7.48 5.85
C SER A 66 5.81 -6.18 5.20
N LEU A 67 5.43 -5.86 3.96
CA LEU A 67 5.92 -4.65 3.27
C LEU A 67 5.58 -3.35 4.03
N CYS A 68 4.41 -3.25 4.65
CA CYS A 68 4.00 -2.07 5.42
C CYS A 68 4.85 -1.82 6.68
N LEU A 69 5.60 -2.82 7.13
CA LEU A 69 6.54 -2.71 8.26
C LEU A 69 7.98 -2.42 7.79
N GLN A 70 8.29 -2.70 6.52
CA GLN A 70 9.65 -2.57 5.96
C GLN A 70 9.84 -1.28 5.16
N PHE A 71 8.79 -0.79 4.51
CA PHE A 71 8.87 0.31 3.56
C PHE A 71 7.82 1.39 3.82
N LYS A 72 8.17 2.63 3.49
CA LYS A 72 7.22 3.74 3.53
C LYS A 72 6.14 3.57 2.47
N PRO A 73 4.91 4.09 2.69
CA PRO A 73 3.80 3.93 1.74
C PRO A 73 4.08 4.41 0.31
N HIS A 74 4.85 5.49 0.14
CA HIS A 74 5.23 5.98 -1.19
C HIS A 74 6.20 5.02 -1.91
N HIS A 75 7.10 4.34 -1.19
CA HIS A 75 7.97 3.32 -1.78
C HIS A 75 7.15 2.11 -2.28
N ILE A 76 6.18 1.65 -1.47
CA ILE A 76 5.30 0.54 -1.85
C ILE A 76 4.48 0.91 -3.08
N ALA A 77 3.97 2.15 -3.14
CA ALA A 77 3.26 2.66 -4.32
C ALA A 77 4.15 2.70 -5.57
N ALA A 78 5.40 3.15 -5.45
CA ALA A 78 6.36 3.15 -6.55
C ALA A 78 6.64 1.73 -7.07
N GLY A 79 6.88 0.78 -6.16
CA GLY A 79 7.08 -0.63 -6.51
C GLY A 79 5.85 -1.24 -7.20
N ALA A 80 4.65 -0.93 -6.72
CA ALA A 80 3.41 -1.40 -7.35
C ALA A 80 3.22 -0.84 -8.78
N ILE A 81 3.55 0.43 -9.01
CA ILE A 81 3.50 1.03 -10.36
C ILE A 81 4.56 0.40 -11.27
N PHE A 82 5.78 0.19 -10.76
CA PHE A 82 6.84 -0.44 -11.54
C PHE A 82 6.46 -1.86 -11.99
N LEU A 83 5.95 -2.66 -11.06
CA LEU A 83 5.47 -4.02 -11.34
C LEU A 83 4.29 -4.00 -12.32
N ALA A 84 3.34 -3.08 -12.15
CA ALA A 84 2.22 -2.92 -13.06
C ALA A 84 2.65 -2.52 -14.47
N ALA A 85 3.61 -1.60 -14.59
CA ALA A 85 4.15 -1.18 -15.86
C ALA A 85 4.87 -2.32 -16.59
N LYS A 86 5.68 -3.09 -15.86
CA LYS A 86 6.36 -4.28 -16.38
C LYS A 86 5.37 -5.36 -16.81
N PHE A 87 4.32 -5.60 -16.01
CA PHE A 87 3.27 -6.56 -16.31
C PHE A 87 2.48 -6.19 -17.57
N LEU A 88 2.12 -4.90 -17.71
CA LEU A 88 1.38 -4.38 -18.86
C LEU A 88 2.26 -4.06 -20.07
N LYS A 89 3.60 -4.20 -19.94
CA LYS A 89 4.60 -3.82 -20.94
C LYS A 89 4.47 -2.36 -21.40
N VAL A 90 4.09 -1.46 -20.49
CA VAL A 90 4.00 -0.02 -20.75
C VAL A 90 5.27 0.70 -20.29
N LYS A 91 5.70 1.70 -21.07
CA LYS A 91 6.81 2.55 -20.66
C LYS A 91 6.28 3.65 -19.74
N LEU A 92 6.85 3.72 -18.55
CA LEU A 92 6.61 4.84 -17.64
C LEU A 92 7.32 6.10 -18.15
N PRO A 93 6.85 7.30 -17.79
CA PRO A 93 7.48 8.55 -18.22
C PRO A 93 8.95 8.62 -17.76
N SER A 94 9.87 8.46 -18.70
CA SER A 94 11.32 8.61 -18.50
C SER A 94 11.93 9.76 -19.29
N ASP A 95 11.15 10.34 -20.20
CA ASP A 95 11.64 11.27 -21.21
C ASP A 95 11.33 12.70 -20.74
N GLY A 96 12.21 13.27 -19.89
CA GLY A 96 12.09 14.62 -19.35
C GLY A 96 13.12 14.95 -18.25
N GLU A 97 13.05 16.14 -17.66
CA GLU A 97 13.94 16.58 -16.56
C GLU A 97 13.75 15.77 -15.26
N LYS A 98 12.60 15.10 -15.10
CA LYS A 98 12.30 14.24 -13.95
C LYS A 98 11.86 12.86 -14.38
N VAL A 99 12.49 11.84 -13.81
CA VAL A 99 12.13 10.45 -14.06
C VAL A 99 11.00 10.01 -13.11
N TRP A 100 10.07 9.15 -13.57
CA TRP A 100 8.85 8.79 -12.83
C TRP A 100 9.05 8.40 -11.35
N TRP A 101 10.17 7.76 -11.01
CA TRP A 101 10.47 7.31 -9.65
C TRP A 101 10.90 8.43 -8.70
N GLN A 102 11.35 9.58 -9.22
CA GLN A 102 11.74 10.74 -8.41
C GLN A 102 10.54 11.36 -7.69
N GLU A 103 9.31 11.14 -8.17
CA GLU A 103 8.07 11.56 -7.50
C GLU A 103 7.82 10.81 -6.18
N PHE A 104 8.52 9.69 -5.96
CA PHE A 104 8.39 8.86 -4.78
C PHE A 104 9.62 8.90 -3.88
N ASP A 105 10.59 9.78 -4.15
CA ASP A 105 11.89 9.82 -3.46
C ASP A 105 12.62 8.45 -3.42
N VAL A 106 12.41 7.59 -4.44
CA VAL A 106 13.09 6.29 -4.56
C VAL A 106 14.19 6.28 -5.61
N THR A 107 15.17 5.41 -5.39
CA THR A 107 16.21 5.09 -6.37
C THR A 107 15.85 3.84 -7.19
N PRO A 108 16.34 3.70 -8.43
CA PRO A 108 16.11 2.50 -9.24
C PRO A 108 16.51 1.20 -8.54
N ARG A 109 17.61 1.23 -7.76
CA ARG A 109 18.08 0.07 -6.97
C ARG A 109 17.10 -0.39 -5.89
N GLN A 110 16.17 0.46 -5.45
CA GLN A 110 15.13 0.08 -4.50
C GLN A 110 13.91 -0.55 -5.18
N LEU A 111 13.84 -0.49 -6.51
CA LEU A 111 12.76 -1.04 -7.33
C LEU A 111 13.17 -2.35 -8.06
N GLU A 112 14.46 -2.65 -8.09
CA GLU A 112 15.07 -3.90 -8.58
C GLU A 112 15.31 -4.89 -7.43
#